data_AF-A0A964YNU3-F1
#
_entry.id   AF-A0A964YNU3-F1
#
_cell.length_a   1.000
_cell.length_b   1.000
_cell.length_c   1.000
_cell.angle_alpha   90.00
_cell.angle_beta   90.00
_cell.angle_gamma   90.00
#
_symmetry.space_group_name_H-M   'P 1'
#
loop_
_entity.id
_entity.type
_entity.pdbx_description
1 polymer ?
#
loop_
_entity_poly.entity_id
_entity_poly.type
_entity_poly.pdbx_seq_one_letter_code
_entity_poly.pdbx_strand_id
1 'polypeptide(L)'
;MAEKVANYTQEQTAMLVEGYQAGTSVEQLAESFGKSVRSIVAKLSREGVYQKKEYVTKTGETPVKKDEHADFIGKSLNLSEADTESLTKANKRALAAVAEFIRKVAG
;
A
#
# COMPACT_ATOMS: atom_id res chain seq x y z
N MET A 1 24.64 35.28 -0.31
CA MET A 1 23.48 34.44 0.00
C MET A 1 23.46 33.33 -1.04
N ALA A 2 23.40 32.06 -0.65
CA ALA A 2 23.43 30.95 -1.61
C ALA A 2 22.04 30.79 -2.26
N GLU A 3 21.95 31.12 -3.55
CA GLU A 3 20.75 31.01 -4.35
C GLU A 3 20.44 29.52 -4.55
N LYS A 4 19.33 29.05 -3.97
CA LYS A 4 18.88 27.67 -4.14
C LYS A 4 18.48 27.48 -5.60
N VAL A 5 19.33 26.79 -6.38
CA VAL A 5 18.95 26.34 -7.72
C VAL A 5 17.72 25.46 -7.60
N ALA A 6 16.59 25.93 -8.12
CA ALA A 6 15.35 25.18 -8.12
C ALA A 6 15.53 23.96 -9.04
N ASN A 7 15.40 22.75 -8.48
CA ASN A 7 15.53 21.49 -9.24
C ASN A 7 14.43 21.29 -10.31
N TYR A 8 13.36 22.09 -10.22
CA TYR A 8 12.24 22.14 -11.16
C TYR A 8 11.86 23.60 -11.39
N THR A 9 11.63 23.98 -12.63
CA THR A 9 10.97 25.26 -12.96
C THR A 9 9.49 25.21 -12.54
N GLN A 10 8.82 26.36 -12.52
CA GLN A 10 7.38 26.42 -12.26
C GLN A 10 6.61 25.64 -13.35
N GLU A 11 6.99 25.82 -14.61
CA GLU A 11 6.40 25.09 -15.75
C GLU A 11 6.60 23.58 -15.62
N GLN A 12 7.81 23.13 -15.26
CA GLN A 12 8.08 21.71 -15.02
C GLN A 12 7.25 21.15 -13.87
N THR A 13 7.01 21.95 -12.82
CA THR A 13 6.17 21.55 -11.70
C THR A 13 4.72 21.37 -12.15
N ALA A 14 4.18 22.32 -12.93
CA ALA A 14 2.83 22.25 -13.46
C ALA A 14 2.63 21.02 -14.36
N MET A 15 3.54 20.79 -15.31
CA MET A 15 3.50 19.62 -16.19
C MET A 15 3.58 18.30 -15.42
N LEU A 16 4.40 18.25 -14.36
CA LEU A 16 4.54 17.05 -13.54
C LEU A 16 3.26 16.74 -12.76
N VAL A 17 2.64 17.76 -12.16
CA VAL A 17 1.39 17.62 -11.40
C VAL A 17 0.24 17.24 -12.33
N GLU A 18 0.10 17.91 -13.47
CA GLU A 18 -0.93 17.60 -14.48
C GLU A 18 -0.77 16.18 -15.00
N GLY A 19 0.45 15.78 -15.40
CA GLY A 19 0.72 14.42 -15.87
C GLY A 19 0.37 13.35 -14.84
N TYR A 20 0.69 13.59 -13.57
CA TYR A 20 0.35 12.68 -12.47
C TYR A 20 -1.17 12.60 -12.24
N GLN A 21 -1.87 13.74 -12.25
CA GLN A 21 -3.33 13.80 -12.09
C GLN A 21 -4.07 13.18 -13.28
N ALA A 22 -3.50 13.23 -14.48
CA ALA A 22 -4.01 12.54 -15.67
C ALA A 22 -3.79 11.01 -15.64
N GLY A 23 -3.17 10.48 -14.58
CA GLY A 23 -2.96 9.03 -14.39
C GLY A 23 -1.61 8.51 -14.89
N THR A 24 -0.69 9.38 -15.30
CA THR A 24 0.68 8.97 -15.66
C THR A 24 1.41 8.45 -14.43
N SER A 25 2.10 7.32 -14.56
CA SER A 25 2.78 6.73 -13.42
C SER A 25 4.01 7.55 -13.01
N VAL A 26 4.38 7.50 -11.72
CA VAL A 26 5.61 8.18 -11.24
C VAL A 26 6.87 7.65 -11.90
N GLU A 27 6.86 6.41 -12.37
CA GLU A 27 7.94 5.79 -13.13
C GLU A 27 8.07 6.41 -14.53
N GLN A 28 6.96 6.59 -15.25
CA GLN A 28 6.93 7.24 -16.57
C GLN A 28 7.31 8.71 -16.48
N LEU A 29 6.83 9.43 -15.46
CA LEU A 29 7.21 10.81 -15.20
C LEU A 29 8.70 10.95 -14.84
N ALA A 30 9.26 9.97 -14.14
CA ALA A 30 10.69 9.97 -13.83
C ALA A 30 11.55 9.86 -15.10
N GLU A 31 11.15 8.97 -16.01
CA GLU A 31 11.80 8.78 -17.31
C GLU A 31 11.69 10.04 -18.19
N SER A 32 10.49 10.62 -18.33
CA SER A 32 10.28 11.80 -19.19
C SER A 32 10.99 13.07 -18.69
N PHE A 33 11.12 13.24 -17.38
CA PHE A 33 11.84 14.38 -16.79
C PHE A 33 13.34 14.10 -16.56
N GLY A 34 13.82 12.88 -16.86
CA GLY A 34 15.20 12.48 -16.60
C GLY A 34 15.59 12.56 -15.12
N LYS A 35 14.64 12.24 -14.22
CA LYS A 35 14.83 12.28 -12.76
C LYS A 35 14.64 10.87 -12.17
N SER A 36 15.04 10.69 -10.92
CA SER A 36 14.70 9.45 -10.21
C SER A 36 13.24 9.48 -9.73
N VAL A 37 12.62 8.30 -9.64
CA VAL A 37 11.27 8.13 -9.08
C VAL A 37 11.16 8.78 -7.70
N ARG A 38 12.20 8.64 -6.86
CA ARG A 38 12.27 9.28 -5.54
C ARG A 38 12.15 10.81 -5.60
N SER A 39 12.80 11.43 -6.59
CA SER A 39 12.73 12.89 -6.78
C SER A 39 11.36 13.35 -7.27
N ILE A 40 10.69 12.57 -8.13
CA ILE A 40 9.32 12.84 -8.57
C ILE A 40 8.35 12.73 -7.40
N VAL A 41 8.39 11.63 -6.64
CA VAL A 41 7.54 11.41 -5.47
C VAL A 41 7.74 12.51 -4.42
N ALA A 42 8.99 12.88 -4.14
CA ALA A 42 9.28 13.97 -3.20
C ALA A 42 8.73 15.32 -3.68
N LYS A 43 8.75 15.59 -4.99
CA LYS A 43 8.19 16.81 -5.57
C LYS A 43 6.66 16.79 -5.49
N LEU A 44 5.99 15.75 -5.98
CA LEU A 44 4.53 15.59 -5.91
C LEU A 44 4.01 15.62 -4.46
N SER A 45 4.78 15.08 -3.50
CA SER A 45 4.43 15.13 -2.08
C SER A 45 4.52 16.54 -1.50
N ARG A 46 5.51 17.35 -1.92
CA ARG A 46 5.60 18.78 -1.53
C ARG A 46 4.48 19.63 -2.13
N GLU A 47 4.06 19.29 -3.35
CA GLU A 47 2.88 19.89 -3.99
C GLU A 47 1.55 19.38 -3.40
N GLY A 48 1.60 18.40 -2.48
CA GLY A 48 0.41 17.86 -1.80
C GLY A 48 -0.46 16.94 -2.65
N VAL A 49 -0.04 16.62 -3.88
CA VAL A 49 -0.84 15.81 -4.82
C VAL A 49 -0.49 14.32 -4.81
N TYR A 50 0.69 13.94 -4.30
CA TYR A 50 1.12 12.55 -4.32
C TYR A 50 0.22 11.67 -3.44
N GLN A 51 -0.44 10.71 -4.07
CA GLN A 51 -1.15 9.64 -3.39
C GLN A 51 -0.24 8.41 -3.32
N LYS A 52 0.15 8.03 -2.11
CA LYS A 52 0.91 6.80 -1.88
C LYS A 52 0.04 5.64 -2.37
N LYS A 53 0.57 4.82 -3.30
CA LYS A 53 -0.10 3.58 -3.71
C LYS A 53 -0.44 2.79 -2.44
N GLU A 54 -1.72 2.57 -2.18
CA GLU A 54 -2.14 1.62 -1.15
C GLU A 54 -1.56 0.26 -1.53
N TYR A 55 -0.86 -0.35 -0.58
CA TYR A 55 -0.28 -1.67 -0.78
C TYR A 55 -1.43 -2.68 -0.76
N VAL A 56 -2.03 -2.89 -1.93
CA VAL A 56 -2.97 -3.97 -2.18
C VAL A 56 -2.20 -5.22 -2.61
N THR A 57 -2.69 -6.38 -2.20
CA THR A 57 -2.16 -7.67 -2.71
C THR A 57 -2.43 -7.80 -4.22
N LYS A 58 -1.84 -8.81 -4.89
CA LYS A 58 -2.06 -9.06 -6.33
C LYS A 58 -3.54 -9.23 -6.71
N THR A 59 -4.41 -9.49 -5.74
CA THR A 59 -5.87 -9.64 -5.89
C THR A 59 -6.65 -8.36 -5.55
N GLY A 60 -5.99 -7.26 -5.22
CA GLY A 60 -6.64 -6.00 -4.83
C GLY A 60 -7.09 -5.94 -3.37
N GLU A 61 -6.86 -7.00 -2.59
CA GLU A 61 -7.28 -7.07 -1.18
C GLU A 61 -6.24 -6.45 -0.26
N THR A 62 -6.71 -5.77 0.80
CA THR A 62 -5.87 -5.33 1.91
C THR A 62 -5.16 -6.54 2.53
N PRO A 63 -3.82 -6.57 2.59
CA PRO A 63 -3.10 -7.71 3.14
C PRO A 63 -3.36 -7.83 4.64
N VAL A 64 -4.25 -8.75 5.01
CA VAL A 64 -4.48 -9.17 6.40
C VAL A 64 -3.27 -10.00 6.85
N LYS A 65 -2.75 -9.74 8.05
CA LYS A 65 -1.63 -10.52 8.60
C LYS A 65 -2.07 -11.93 8.98
N LYS A 66 -1.11 -12.83 9.10
CA LYS A 66 -1.36 -14.21 9.51
C LYS A 66 -2.01 -14.27 10.90
N ASP A 67 -1.50 -13.46 11.81
CA ASP A 67 -1.94 -13.40 13.20
C ASP A 67 -3.38 -12.91 13.30
N GLU A 68 -3.76 -11.92 12.49
CA GLU A 68 -5.13 -11.41 12.43
C GLU A 68 -6.14 -12.49 11.99
N HIS A 69 -5.76 -13.42 11.10
CA HIS A 69 -6.60 -14.56 10.77
C HIS A 69 -6.68 -15.56 11.92
N ALA A 70 -5.56 -15.87 12.56
CA ALA A 70 -5.52 -16.79 13.70
C ALA A 70 -6.35 -16.27 14.88
N ASP A 71 -6.17 -15.00 15.25
CA ASP A 71 -6.93 -14.32 16.31
C ASP A 71 -8.43 -14.32 16.04
N PHE A 72 -8.82 -14.03 14.79
CA PHE A 72 -10.23 -14.05 14.40
C PHE A 72 -10.83 -15.45 14.52
N ILE A 73 -10.12 -16.48 14.05
CA ILE A 73 -10.56 -17.88 14.16
C ILE A 73 -10.65 -18.29 15.64
N GLY A 74 -9.63 -17.98 16.44
CA GLY A 74 -9.59 -18.29 17.86
C GLY A 74 -10.75 -17.69 18.63
N LYS A 75 -11.05 -16.40 18.40
CA LYS A 75 -12.22 -15.73 18.97
C LYS A 75 -13.55 -16.34 18.50
N SER A 76 -13.66 -16.65 17.21
CA SER A 76 -14.92 -17.15 16.64
C SER A 76 -15.25 -18.58 17.09
N LEU A 77 -14.22 -19.38 17.37
CA LEU A 77 -14.36 -20.78 17.78
C LEU A 77 -14.14 -20.98 19.30
N ASN A 78 -13.99 -19.89 20.07
CA ASN A 78 -13.66 -19.92 21.50
C ASN A 78 -12.44 -20.81 21.85
N LEU A 79 -11.37 -20.70 21.05
CA LEU A 79 -10.13 -21.42 21.28
C LEU A 79 -9.30 -20.75 22.37
N SER A 80 -8.43 -21.54 23.00
CA SER A 80 -7.46 -21.01 23.95
C SER A 80 -6.38 -20.17 23.25
N GLU A 81 -5.64 -19.36 24.02
CA GLU A 81 -4.48 -18.62 23.49
C GLU A 81 -3.43 -19.56 22.91
N ALA A 82 -3.18 -20.70 23.56
CA ALA A 82 -2.22 -21.70 23.09
C ALA A 82 -2.63 -22.32 21.74
N ASP A 83 -3.93 -22.61 21.57
CA ASP A 83 -4.46 -23.12 20.31
C ASP A 83 -4.41 -22.04 19.22
N THR A 84 -4.72 -20.79 19.56
CA THR A 84 -4.65 -19.65 18.64
C THR A 84 -3.21 -19.40 18.18
N GLU A 85 -2.24 -19.49 19.10
CA GLU A 85 -0.82 -19.40 18.77
C GLU A 85 -0.40 -20.54 17.84
N SER A 86 -0.90 -21.76 18.05
CA SER A 86 -0.63 -22.90 17.18
C SER A 86 -1.14 -22.68 15.74
N LEU A 87 -2.27 -21.98 15.56
CA LEU A 87 -2.80 -21.63 14.23
C LEU A 87 -1.82 -20.75 13.46
N THR A 88 -1.07 -19.87 14.13
CA THR A 88 -0.04 -19.03 13.50
C THR A 88 1.13 -19.85 12.92
N LYS A 89 1.19 -21.17 13.12
CA LYS A 89 2.15 -22.07 12.46
C LYS A 89 1.64 -22.59 11.10
N ALA A 90 0.34 -22.55 10.83
CA ALA A 90 -0.28 -23.06 9.61
C ALA A 90 0.02 -22.21 8.34
N ASN A 91 -0.42 -22.62 7.15
CA ASN A 91 -0.25 -21.79 5.95
C ASN A 91 -1.20 -20.57 5.97
N LYS A 92 -0.70 -19.37 5.61
CA LYS A 92 -1.51 -18.14 5.59
C LYS A 92 -2.77 -18.27 4.71
N ARG A 93 -2.68 -18.92 3.54
CA ARG A 93 -3.82 -19.09 2.63
C ARG A 93 -4.90 -19.98 3.24
N ALA A 94 -4.50 -21.02 3.98
CA ALA A 94 -5.45 -21.88 4.68
C ALA A 94 -6.16 -21.12 5.81
N LEU A 95 -5.42 -20.36 6.63
CA LEU A 95 -6.01 -19.50 7.66
C LEU A 95 -6.96 -18.47 7.08
N ALA A 96 -6.60 -17.85 5.95
CA ALA A 96 -7.46 -16.90 5.26
C ALA A 96 -8.77 -17.54 4.81
N ALA A 97 -8.73 -18.72 4.18
CA ALA A 97 -9.91 -19.44 3.72
C ALA A 97 -10.84 -19.83 4.89
N VAL A 98 -10.29 -20.29 6.02
CA VAL A 98 -11.08 -20.63 7.21
C VAL A 98 -11.71 -19.38 7.82
N ALA A 99 -10.93 -18.30 7.99
CA ALA A 99 -11.45 -17.04 8.51
C ALA A 99 -12.56 -16.46 7.62
N GLU A 100 -12.39 -16.52 6.30
CA GLU A 100 -13.41 -16.09 5.32
C GLU A 100 -14.68 -16.92 5.44
N PHE A 101 -14.56 -18.26 5.52
CA PHE A 101 -15.71 -19.14 5.71
C PHE A 101 -16.48 -18.80 6.99
N ILE A 102 -15.78 -18.61 8.12
CA ILE A 102 -16.40 -18.23 9.39
C ILE A 102 -17.13 -16.88 9.26
N ARG A 103 -16.53 -15.87 8.62
CA ARG A 103 -17.19 -14.57 8.40
C ARG A 103 -18.48 -14.69 7.59
N LYS A 104 -18.49 -15.59 6.60
CA LYS A 104 -19.65 -15.82 5.74
C LYS A 104 -20.78 -16.56 6.44
N VAL A 105 -20.47 -17.42 7.41
CA VAL A 105 -21.45 -18.24 8.14
C VAL A 105 -21.95 -17.54 9.41
N ALA A 106 -21.12 -16.68 10.01
CA ALA A 106 -21.46 -15.93 11.23
C ALA A 106 -22.15 -14.58 10.98
N GLY A 107 -22.28 -14.15 9.72
CA GLY A 107 -23.03 -12.97 9.29
C GLY A 107 -24.34 -13.35 8.60
#